data_AF-A0A944U4M7-F1
#
_entry.id   AF-A0A944U4M7-F1
#
_cell.length_a   1.000
_cell.length_b   1.000
_cell.length_c   1.000
_cell.angle_alpha   90.00
_cell.angle_beta   90.00
_cell.angle_gamma   90.00
#
_symmetry.space_group_name_H-M   'P 1'
#
loop_
_entity.id
_entity.type
_entity.pdbx_description
1 polymer ?
#
loop_
_entity_poly.entity_id
_entity_poly.type
_entity_poly.pdbx_seq_one_letter_code
_entity_poly.pdbx_strand_id
1 'polypeptide(L)'
;MNDWNIQSRSRLCHGCDNGFEDQQIYHSLLFSQKGTYERQDVCKTCWKGQFSDTSGAAKGFISHWQGRYQSPPPPPPEAIRKDTAETLLRKLSEKKLPHYAGALYILAVMLERKRVLKVRGQVREKGQRIFIYEQAKTGDVFTIAEPDLSVEKLGRIQHDVAELMENGLPHELESENEDPARPKQGTNASNAQVISGEINQEKEETHAEA
;
A
#
# COMPACT_ATOMS: atom_id res chain seq x y z
N MET A 1 48.48 4.29 11.67
CA MET A 1 47.45 3.61 10.86
C MET A 1 46.70 4.72 10.15
N ASN A 2 46.92 4.92 8.85
CA ASN A 2 46.28 6.03 8.14
C ASN A 2 44.80 5.71 8.00
N ASP A 3 43.96 6.56 8.56
CA ASP A 3 42.51 6.45 8.48
C ASP A 3 42.06 7.00 7.12
N TRP A 4 41.80 6.10 6.17
CA TRP A 4 41.41 6.43 4.79
C TRP A 4 39.89 6.58 4.67
N ASN A 5 39.31 7.51 5.42
CA ASN A 5 37.87 7.77 5.37
C ASN A 5 37.52 8.67 4.17
N ILE A 6 37.23 8.06 3.01
CA ILE A 6 36.75 8.75 1.81
C ILE A 6 35.23 8.59 1.69
N GLN A 7 34.55 9.70 1.47
CA GLN A 7 33.10 9.83 1.41
C GLN A 7 32.50 9.05 0.24
N SER A 8 31.29 8.53 0.46
CA SER A 8 30.47 7.98 -0.63
C SER A 8 30.17 9.07 -1.67
N ARG A 9 29.96 8.63 -2.90
CA ARG A 9 29.61 9.49 -4.03
C ARG A 9 28.33 10.30 -3.76
N SER A 10 28.38 11.62 -3.97
CA SER A 10 27.26 12.56 -3.80
C SER A 10 26.11 12.29 -4.77
N ARG A 11 24.87 12.62 -4.37
CA ARG A 11 23.72 12.64 -5.31
C ARG A 11 23.63 13.91 -6.13
N LEU A 12 24.34 14.95 -5.72
CA LEU A 12 24.32 16.29 -6.30
C LEU A 12 25.70 16.66 -6.84
N CYS A 13 25.70 17.38 -7.96
CA CYS A 13 26.90 17.98 -8.53
C CYS A 13 27.41 19.11 -7.62
N HIS A 14 28.68 19.06 -7.19
CA HIS A 14 29.31 20.11 -6.39
C HIS A 14 29.37 21.47 -7.10
N GLY A 15 29.40 21.50 -8.43
CA GLY A 15 29.52 22.75 -9.21
C GLY A 15 28.18 23.44 -9.55
N CYS A 16 27.06 22.74 -9.50
CA CYS A 16 25.76 23.32 -9.87
C CYS A 16 24.57 22.86 -9.00
N ASP A 17 24.82 22.07 -7.96
CA ASP A 17 23.85 21.49 -7.02
C ASP A 17 22.72 20.65 -7.63
N ASN A 18 22.71 20.45 -8.94
CA ASN A 18 21.74 19.59 -9.62
C ASN A 18 21.98 18.11 -9.29
N GLY A 19 20.89 17.35 -9.19
CA GLY A 19 20.94 15.90 -9.06
C GLY A 19 21.51 15.23 -10.31
N PHE A 20 22.23 14.12 -10.12
CA PHE A 20 22.66 13.29 -11.24
C PHE A 20 21.52 12.42 -11.77
N GLU A 21 21.38 12.36 -13.09
CA GLU A 21 20.46 11.46 -13.79
C GLU A 21 21.00 10.03 -13.82
N ASP A 22 20.10 9.05 -13.98
CA ASP A 22 20.53 7.65 -14.14
C ASP A 22 21.46 7.50 -15.35
N GLN A 23 22.50 6.68 -15.19
CA GLN A 23 23.59 6.48 -16.16
C GLN A 23 24.42 7.71 -16.51
N GLN A 24 24.18 8.87 -15.90
CA GLN A 24 24.93 10.08 -16.19
C GLN A 24 26.41 9.93 -15.84
N ILE A 25 27.29 10.40 -16.73
CA ILE A 25 28.72 10.48 -16.47
C ILE A 25 29.00 11.62 -15.48
N TYR A 26 29.72 11.30 -14.41
CA TYR A 26 30.23 12.27 -13.44
C TYR A 26 31.74 12.10 -13.24
N HIS A 27 32.38 13.15 -12.74
CA HIS A 27 33.80 13.20 -12.41
C HIS A 27 33.94 13.37 -10.90
N SER A 28 34.70 12.51 -10.25
CA SER A 28 35.07 12.64 -8.84
C SER A 28 36.46 13.23 -8.73
N LEU A 29 36.61 14.23 -7.87
CA LEU A 29 37.88 14.82 -7.47
C LEU A 29 38.11 14.53 -5.99
N LEU A 30 39.35 14.18 -5.64
CA LEU A 30 39.76 13.95 -4.27
C LEU A 30 40.81 14.99 -3.87
N PHE A 31 40.59 15.63 -2.73
CA PHE A 31 41.47 16.64 -2.16
C PHE A 31 41.94 16.23 -0.75
N SER A 32 43.16 16.61 -0.39
CA SER A 32 43.68 16.61 0.97
C SER A 32 43.49 17.99 1.58
N GLN A 33 42.72 18.07 2.66
CA GLN A 33 42.52 19.30 3.41
C GLN A 33 42.76 19.05 4.89
N LYS A 34 43.77 19.71 5.47
CA LYS A 34 44.10 19.68 6.92
C LYS A 34 44.16 18.25 7.52
N GLY A 35 44.69 17.29 6.77
CA GLY A 35 44.83 15.90 7.21
C GLY A 35 43.57 15.03 7.01
N THR A 36 42.53 15.57 6.39
CA THR A 36 41.32 14.83 5.99
C THR A 36 41.21 14.75 4.47
N TYR A 37 40.43 13.80 3.97
CA TYR A 37 40.13 13.64 2.56
C TYR A 37 38.76 14.23 2.24
N GLU A 38 38.66 15.03 1.18
CA GLU A 38 37.40 15.60 0.70
C GLU A 38 37.16 15.15 -0.73
N ARG A 39 36.04 14.44 -0.94
CA ARG A 39 35.57 14.06 -2.27
C ARG A 39 34.54 15.08 -2.78
N GLN A 40 34.72 15.55 -4.01
CA GLN A 40 33.76 16.36 -4.74
C GLN A 40 33.35 15.65 -6.04
N ASP A 41 32.06 15.56 -6.32
CA ASP A 41 31.54 14.94 -7.55
C ASP A 41 30.90 16.02 -8.43
N VAL A 42 31.28 16.10 -9.70
CA VAL A 42 30.79 17.12 -10.64
C VAL A 42 30.26 16.49 -11.93
N CYS A 43 29.24 17.11 -12.52
CA CYS A 43 28.69 16.66 -13.80
C CYS A 43 29.65 17.01 -14.95
N LYS A 44 29.46 16.37 -16.11
CA LYS A 44 30.28 16.59 -17.31
C LYS A 44 30.38 18.07 -17.73
N THR A 45 29.31 18.85 -17.53
CA THR A 45 29.28 20.28 -17.88
C THR A 45 30.15 21.10 -16.93
N CYS A 46 29.96 20.94 -15.62
CA CYS A 46 30.79 21.59 -14.61
C CYS A 46 32.26 21.17 -14.75
N TRP A 47 32.51 19.89 -15.03
CA TRP A 47 33.85 19.38 -15.30
C TRP A 47 34.55 20.20 -16.39
N LYS A 48 33.96 20.31 -17.58
CA LYS A 48 34.55 21.05 -18.71
C LYS A 48 34.66 22.56 -18.48
N GLY A 49 33.74 23.13 -17.70
CA GLY A 49 33.66 24.59 -17.53
C GLY A 49 34.52 25.15 -16.40
N GLN A 50 34.84 24.34 -15.38
CA GLN A 50 35.41 24.84 -14.13
C GLN A 50 36.52 23.95 -13.54
N PHE A 51 36.49 22.64 -13.80
CA PHE A 51 37.34 21.69 -13.08
C PHE A 51 38.39 20.98 -13.95
N SER A 52 38.25 20.94 -15.28
CA SER A 52 39.18 20.25 -16.18
C SER A 52 40.59 20.83 -16.14
N ASP A 53 40.68 22.16 -16.01
CA ASP A 53 41.97 22.87 -16.01
C ASP A 53 42.55 22.96 -14.58
N THR A 54 41.66 22.89 -13.59
CA THR A 54 41.96 23.07 -12.16
C THR A 54 42.39 21.76 -11.48
N SER A 55 42.01 20.60 -12.01
CA SER A 55 42.30 19.28 -11.43
C SER A 55 43.79 18.91 -11.34
N GLY A 56 44.72 19.72 -11.86
CA GLY A 56 46.16 19.54 -11.62
C GLY A 56 46.83 20.67 -10.83
N ALA A 57 46.19 21.84 -10.75
CA ALA A 57 46.78 23.05 -10.19
C ALA A 57 46.16 23.48 -8.84
N ALA A 58 45.03 22.90 -8.45
CA ALA A 58 44.39 23.19 -7.18
C ALA A 58 45.18 22.64 -5.99
N LYS A 59 45.37 23.48 -4.97
CA LYS A 59 46.04 23.12 -3.72
C LYS A 59 45.34 21.93 -3.07
N GLY A 60 46.11 20.89 -2.77
CA GLY A 60 45.62 19.69 -2.10
C GLY A 60 44.96 18.68 -3.03
N PHE A 61 44.94 18.87 -4.35
CA PHE A 61 44.45 17.83 -5.26
C PHE A 61 45.28 16.53 -5.13
N ILE A 62 44.60 15.39 -5.12
CA ILE A 62 45.21 14.06 -5.06
C ILE A 62 44.95 13.29 -6.35
N SER A 63 43.68 13.12 -6.71
CA SER A 63 43.31 12.26 -7.84
C SER A 63 41.94 12.61 -8.41
N HIS A 64 41.73 12.18 -9.65
CA HIS A 64 40.48 12.30 -10.40
C HIS A 64 40.12 10.95 -10.99
N TRP A 65 38.82 10.62 -10.98
CA TRP A 65 38.29 9.48 -11.72
C TRP A 65 36.89 9.78 -12.27
N GLN A 66 36.46 8.98 -13.23
CA GLN A 66 35.15 9.10 -13.87
C GLN A 66 34.28 7.90 -13.49
N GLY A 67 32.98 8.13 -13.26
CA GLY A 67 32.00 7.08 -13.01
C GLY A 67 30.70 7.31 -13.77
N ARG A 68 29.81 6.30 -13.73
CA ARG A 68 28.40 6.42 -14.15
C ARG A 68 27.51 6.41 -12.92
N TYR A 69 26.60 7.37 -12.83
CA TYR A 69 25.63 7.43 -11.75
C TYR A 69 24.62 6.30 -11.91
N GLN A 70 24.32 5.63 -10.81
CA GLN A 70 23.21 4.69 -10.72
C GLN A 70 22.23 5.27 -9.71
N SER A 71 21.01 5.49 -10.17
CA SER A 71 19.90 5.84 -9.31
C SER A 71 19.64 4.67 -8.37
N PRO A 72 19.33 4.93 -7.09
CA PRO A 72 18.82 3.87 -6.24
C PRO A 72 17.59 3.25 -6.93
N PRO A 73 17.43 1.91 -6.89
CA PRO A 73 16.28 1.27 -7.50
C PRO A 73 15.01 1.90 -6.95
N PRO A 74 13.95 2.07 -7.77
CA PRO A 74 12.68 2.54 -7.27
C PRO A 74 12.24 1.64 -6.11
N PRO A 75 11.60 2.19 -5.06
CA PRO A 75 11.04 1.37 -4.01
C PRO A 75 10.13 0.31 -4.66
N PRO A 76 10.16 -0.95 -4.18
CA PRO A 76 9.30 -1.99 -4.72
C PRO A 76 7.85 -1.50 -4.78
N PRO A 77 7.11 -1.72 -5.88
CA PRO A 77 5.69 -1.43 -5.91
C PRO A 77 5.01 -2.13 -4.73
N GLU A 78 4.13 -1.43 -4.01
CA GLU A 78 3.42 -2.00 -2.87
C GLU A 78 2.74 -3.30 -3.31
N ALA A 79 3.18 -4.43 -2.77
CA ALA A 79 2.57 -5.71 -3.02
C ALA A 79 1.10 -5.67 -2.58
N ILE A 80 0.22 -6.34 -3.35
CA ILE A 80 -1.16 -6.76 -3.05
C ILE A 80 -1.53 -6.46 -1.59
N ARG A 81 -2.53 -5.60 -1.36
CA ARG A 81 -2.93 -5.09 -0.03
C ARG A 81 -3.03 -6.22 0.99
N LYS A 82 -1.93 -6.51 1.67
CA LYS A 82 -1.92 -7.30 2.89
C LYS A 82 -2.61 -6.41 3.92
N ASP A 83 -3.88 -6.66 4.16
CA ASP A 83 -4.57 -5.98 5.24
C ASP A 83 -3.78 -6.27 6.53
N THR A 84 -3.39 -5.22 7.23
CA THR A 84 -2.74 -5.41 8.53
C THR A 84 -3.74 -6.05 9.49
N ALA A 85 -3.25 -6.74 10.52
CA ALA A 85 -4.14 -7.28 11.56
C ALA A 85 -5.08 -6.21 12.15
N GLU A 86 -4.65 -4.94 12.22
CA GLU A 86 -5.48 -3.81 12.65
C GLU A 86 -6.59 -3.50 11.65
N THR A 87 -6.26 -3.46 10.35
CA THR A 87 -7.23 -3.24 9.28
C THR A 87 -8.27 -4.36 9.24
N LEU A 88 -7.83 -5.62 9.34
CA LEU A 88 -8.72 -6.79 9.40
C LEU A 88 -9.63 -6.75 10.62
N LEU A 89 -9.09 -6.44 11.79
CA LEU A 89 -9.87 -6.31 13.03
C LEU A 89 -10.98 -5.27 12.85
N ARG A 90 -10.65 -4.10 12.28
CA ARG A 90 -11.63 -3.04 12.03
C ARG A 90 -12.73 -3.52 11.08
N LYS A 91 -12.35 -4.02 9.90
CA LYS A 91 -13.30 -4.54 8.88
C LYS A 91 -14.22 -5.62 9.45
N LEU A 92 -13.67 -6.59 10.18
CA LEU A 92 -14.45 -7.67 10.79
C LEU A 92 -15.37 -7.17 11.92
N SER A 93 -14.91 -6.22 12.72
CA SER A 93 -15.71 -5.63 13.81
C SER A 93 -16.92 -4.84 13.29
N GLU A 94 -16.77 -4.15 12.15
CA GLU A 94 -17.82 -3.39 11.50
C GLU A 94 -18.89 -4.31 10.88
N LYS A 95 -18.45 -5.37 10.20
CA LYS A 95 -19.36 -6.31 9.52
C LYS A 95 -20.07 -7.27 10.47
N LYS A 96 -19.55 -7.48 11.68
CA LYS A 96 -20.16 -8.35 12.72
C LYS A 96 -20.50 -9.76 12.23
N LEU A 97 -19.63 -10.34 11.41
CA LEU A 97 -19.83 -11.67 10.82
C LEU A 97 -19.62 -12.77 11.87
N PRO A 98 -20.64 -13.57 12.23
CA PRO A 98 -20.53 -14.59 13.27
C PRO A 98 -19.50 -15.68 12.93
N HIS A 99 -19.34 -15.99 11.64
CA HIS A 99 -18.37 -16.97 11.15
C HIS A 99 -16.93 -16.59 11.52
N TYR A 100 -16.60 -15.29 11.48
CA TYR A 100 -15.27 -14.78 11.82
C TYR A 100 -15.11 -14.36 13.29
N ALA A 101 -16.06 -14.69 14.18
CA ALA A 101 -15.93 -14.34 15.60
C ALA A 101 -14.66 -14.92 16.24
N GLY A 102 -14.30 -16.14 15.85
CA GLY A 102 -13.03 -16.79 16.20
C GLY A 102 -11.82 -15.99 15.74
N ALA A 103 -11.77 -15.65 14.46
CA ALA A 103 -10.67 -14.90 13.86
C ALA A 103 -10.56 -13.48 14.46
N LEU A 104 -11.68 -12.78 14.66
CA LEU A 104 -11.73 -11.46 15.28
C LEU A 104 -11.11 -11.48 16.69
N TYR A 105 -11.44 -12.50 17.49
CA TYR A 105 -10.87 -12.68 18.82
C TYR A 105 -9.36 -12.93 18.78
N ILE A 106 -8.89 -13.83 17.90
CA ILE A 106 -7.46 -14.13 17.78
C ILE A 106 -6.68 -12.91 17.29
N LEU A 107 -7.20 -12.16 16.31
CA LEU A 107 -6.59 -10.90 15.86
C LEU A 107 -6.47 -9.90 17.01
N ALA A 108 -7.48 -9.79 17.87
CA ALA A 108 -7.42 -8.92 19.04
C ALA A 108 -6.31 -9.34 20.02
N VAL A 109 -6.22 -10.63 20.35
CA VAL A 109 -5.18 -11.18 21.24
C VAL A 109 -3.78 -11.00 20.63
N MET A 110 -3.64 -11.18 19.31
CA MET A 110 -2.38 -10.92 18.61
C MET A 110 -1.95 -9.45 18.73
N LEU A 111 -2.89 -8.52 18.59
CA LEU A 111 -2.65 -7.09 18.70
C LEU A 111 -2.41 -6.64 20.15
N GLU A 112 -3.05 -7.29 21.12
CA GLU A 112 -2.77 -7.11 22.55
C GLU A 112 -1.32 -7.49 22.88
N ARG A 113 -0.86 -8.66 22.41
CA ARG A 113 0.53 -9.11 22.62
C ARG A 113 1.55 -8.17 21.98
N LYS A 114 1.19 -7.52 20.88
CA LYS A 114 2.01 -6.48 20.21
C LYS A 114 1.89 -5.09 20.86
N ARG A 115 1.12 -4.95 21.95
CA ARG A 115 0.83 -3.69 22.66
C ARG A 115 0.14 -2.63 21.79
N VAL A 116 -0.56 -3.05 20.74
CA VAL A 116 -1.36 -2.17 19.87
C VAL A 116 -2.73 -1.93 20.51
N LEU A 117 -3.37 -3.01 21.00
CA LEU A 117 -4.58 -2.94 21.80
C LEU A 117 -4.25 -3.03 23.29
N LYS A 118 -5.05 -2.34 24.11
CA LYS A 118 -5.01 -2.41 25.57
C LYS A 118 -6.39 -2.83 26.08
N VAL A 119 -6.43 -3.79 26.98
CA VAL A 119 -7.68 -4.13 27.69
C VAL A 119 -8.03 -2.98 28.65
N ARG A 120 -9.20 -2.37 28.45
CA ARG A 120 -9.75 -1.33 29.34
C ARG A 120 -10.78 -1.88 30.32
N GLY A 121 -11.43 -2.97 29.96
CA GLY A 121 -12.42 -3.60 30.80
C GLY A 121 -12.78 -4.99 30.32
N GLN A 122 -13.44 -5.72 31.20
CA GLN A 122 -14.00 -7.03 30.90
C GLN A 122 -15.37 -7.12 31.56
N VAL A 123 -16.34 -7.63 30.82
CA VAL A 123 -17.68 -7.92 31.33
C VAL A 123 -18.03 -9.37 31.08
N ARG A 124 -19.01 -9.89 31.84
CA ARG A 124 -19.60 -11.20 31.58
C ARG A 124 -21.06 -11.00 31.21
N GLU A 125 -21.45 -11.51 30.05
CA GLU A 125 -22.83 -11.48 29.58
C GLU A 125 -23.24 -12.90 29.19
N LYS A 126 -24.36 -13.40 29.73
CA LYS A 126 -24.87 -14.77 29.46
C LYS A 126 -23.81 -15.88 29.66
N GLY A 127 -22.88 -15.68 30.60
CA GLY A 127 -21.79 -16.61 30.88
C GLY A 127 -20.57 -16.49 29.95
N GLN A 128 -20.65 -15.66 28.90
CA GLN A 128 -19.56 -15.39 27.98
C GLN A 128 -18.74 -14.19 28.46
N ARG A 129 -17.42 -14.28 28.38
CA ARG A 129 -16.50 -13.17 28.69
C ARG A 129 -16.42 -12.24 27.47
N ILE A 130 -16.52 -10.94 27.70
CA ILE A 130 -16.41 -9.91 26.67
C ILE A 130 -15.33 -8.93 27.09
N PHE A 131 -14.40 -8.67 26.18
CA PHE A 131 -13.29 -7.74 26.37
C PHE A 131 -13.60 -6.40 25.72
N ILE A 132 -13.26 -5.32 26.42
CA ILE A 132 -13.30 -3.96 25.91
C ILE A 132 -11.85 -3.54 25.66
N TYR A 133 -11.44 -3.51 24.40
CA TYR A 133 -10.11 -3.10 23.97
C TYR A 133 -10.11 -1.64 23.53
N GLU A 134 -9.01 -0.94 23.79
CA GLU A 134 -8.72 0.37 23.22
C GLU A 134 -7.43 0.31 22.37
N GLN A 135 -7.47 0.87 21.17
CA GLN A 135 -6.29 1.03 20.33
C GLN A 135 -5.44 2.19 20.84
N ALA A 136 -4.19 1.89 21.21
CA ALA A 136 -3.36 2.82 21.97
C ALA A 136 -3.01 4.14 21.24
N LYS A 137 -3.08 4.16 19.90
CA LYS A 137 -2.74 5.33 19.08
C LYS A 137 -3.93 6.22 18.74
N THR A 138 -5.07 5.62 18.44
CA THR A 138 -6.27 6.32 17.94
C THR A 138 -7.30 6.56 19.04
N GLY A 139 -7.31 5.73 20.08
CA GLY A 139 -8.37 5.68 21.08
C GLY A 139 -9.60 4.86 20.67
N ASP A 140 -9.56 4.17 19.52
CA ASP A 140 -10.69 3.37 19.05
C ASP A 140 -11.01 2.22 20.01
N VAL A 141 -12.30 2.01 20.29
CA VAL A 141 -12.76 1.00 21.24
C VAL A 141 -13.43 -0.17 20.51
N PHE A 142 -13.00 -1.38 20.84
CA PHE A 142 -13.54 -2.63 20.30
C PHE A 142 -14.12 -3.50 21.41
N THR A 143 -15.34 -3.99 21.23
CA THR A 143 -15.99 -4.92 22.15
C THR A 143 -16.01 -6.31 21.51
N ILE A 144 -15.24 -7.24 22.07
CA ILE A 144 -15.00 -8.56 21.46
C ILE A 144 -15.31 -9.65 22.47
N ALA A 145 -16.29 -10.49 22.12
CA ALA A 145 -16.66 -11.64 22.92
C ALA A 145 -15.66 -12.79 22.73
N GLU A 146 -15.34 -13.50 23.80
CA GLU A 146 -14.52 -14.70 23.74
C GLU A 146 -15.33 -15.85 23.12
N PRO A 147 -14.90 -16.38 21.96
CA PRO A 147 -15.59 -17.47 21.29
C PRO A 147 -15.34 -18.80 22.02
N ASP A 148 -16.11 -19.82 21.65
CA ASP A 148 -15.81 -21.19 22.05
C ASP A 148 -14.58 -21.71 21.28
N LEU A 149 -13.48 -21.91 22.00
CA LEU A 149 -12.18 -22.37 21.49
C LEU A 149 -11.99 -23.89 21.65
N SER A 150 -13.04 -24.67 21.44
CA SER A 150 -12.95 -26.13 21.42
C SER A 150 -11.89 -26.62 20.42
N VAL A 151 -11.27 -27.78 20.69
CA VAL A 151 -10.17 -28.32 19.88
C VAL A 151 -10.59 -28.52 18.42
N GLU A 152 -11.85 -28.87 18.18
CA GLU A 152 -12.42 -29.07 16.85
C GLU A 152 -12.53 -27.76 16.05
N LYS A 153 -12.75 -26.63 16.73
CA LYS A 153 -12.90 -25.32 16.10
C LYS A 153 -11.56 -24.63 15.90
N LEU A 154 -10.58 -24.89 16.77
CA LEU A 154 -9.29 -24.22 16.76
C LEU A 154 -8.56 -24.35 15.42
N GLY A 155 -8.58 -25.54 14.80
CA GLY A 155 -7.94 -25.75 13.50
C GLY A 155 -8.55 -24.89 12.39
N ARG A 156 -9.88 -24.71 12.39
CA ARG A 156 -10.58 -23.84 11.44
C ARG A 156 -10.23 -22.37 11.68
N ILE A 157 -10.30 -21.93 12.94
CA ILE A 157 -9.98 -20.54 13.31
C ILE A 157 -8.54 -20.18 12.93
N GLN A 158 -7.58 -21.08 13.12
CA GLN A 158 -6.19 -20.85 12.70
C GLN A 158 -6.06 -20.71 11.18
N HIS A 159 -6.78 -21.53 10.42
CA HIS A 159 -6.82 -21.43 8.96
C HIS A 159 -7.43 -20.10 8.52
N ASP A 160 -8.58 -19.72 9.07
CA ASP A 160 -9.27 -18.47 8.75
C ASP A 160 -8.36 -17.25 9.04
N VAL A 161 -7.66 -17.24 10.18
CA VAL A 161 -6.73 -16.15 10.53
C VAL A 161 -5.55 -16.10 9.56
N ALA A 162 -4.99 -17.25 9.18
CA ALA A 162 -3.89 -17.30 8.22
C ALA A 162 -4.34 -16.79 6.84
N GLU A 163 -5.48 -17.26 6.34
CA GLU A 163 -6.05 -16.83 5.06
C GLU A 163 -6.34 -15.32 5.05
N LEU A 164 -6.97 -14.80 6.11
CA LEU A 164 -7.23 -13.36 6.25
C LEU A 164 -5.94 -12.54 6.25
N MET A 165 -4.90 -13.02 6.93
CA MET A 165 -3.60 -12.34 6.97
C MET A 165 -2.84 -12.38 5.64
N GLU A 166 -3.01 -13.44 4.85
CA GLU A 166 -2.36 -13.61 3.56
C GLU A 166 -3.08 -12.85 2.44
N ASN A 167 -4.41 -12.95 2.41
CA ASN A 167 -5.24 -12.53 1.29
C ASN A 167 -6.14 -11.32 1.59
N GLY A 168 -6.23 -10.88 2.85
CA GLY A 168 -7.19 -9.87 3.27
C GLY A 168 -8.60 -10.42 3.43
N LEU A 169 -9.56 -9.53 3.71
CA LEU A 169 -10.98 -9.92 3.74
C LEU A 169 -11.48 -10.16 2.29
N PRO A 170 -12.18 -11.27 1.99
CA PRO A 170 -12.69 -11.52 0.64
C PRO A 170 -13.59 -10.38 0.13
N HIS A 171 -13.37 -9.94 -1.12
CA HIS A 171 -14.08 -8.81 -1.73
C HIS A 171 -15.62 -8.99 -1.79
N GLU A 172 -16.10 -10.22 -1.88
CA GLU A 172 -17.54 -10.51 -1.88
C GLU A 172 -18.19 -10.21 -0.53
N LEU A 173 -17.41 -10.29 0.55
CA LEU A 173 -17.83 -9.85 1.88
C LEU A 173 -17.60 -8.36 2.08
N GLU A 174 -16.85 -7.67 1.22
CA GLU A 174 -16.65 -6.21 1.29
C GLU A 174 -17.92 -5.45 0.85
N SER A 175 -18.67 -5.97 -0.13
CA SER A 175 -19.78 -5.29 -0.83
C SER A 175 -21.17 -5.43 -0.22
N GLU A 176 -21.39 -6.24 0.83
CA GLU A 176 -22.73 -6.44 1.43
C GLU A 176 -23.34 -5.22 2.15
N ASN A 177 -22.68 -4.05 2.10
CA ASN A 177 -23.19 -2.78 2.64
C ASN A 177 -23.48 -1.71 1.57
N GLU A 178 -23.45 -2.04 0.27
CA GLU A 178 -24.04 -1.13 -0.73
C GLU A 178 -25.55 -1.36 -0.83
N ASP A 179 -26.32 -0.32 -0.55
CA ASP A 179 -27.78 -0.24 -0.70
C ASP A 179 -28.33 -1.05 -1.89
N PRO A 180 -29.45 -1.80 -1.74
CA PRO A 180 -30.04 -2.57 -2.85
C PRO A 180 -30.69 -1.71 -3.94
N ALA A 181 -30.50 -0.39 -3.92
CA ALA A 181 -31.11 0.57 -4.84
C ALA A 181 -30.23 0.85 -6.06
N ARG A 182 -29.77 -0.17 -6.78
CA ARG A 182 -29.44 0.00 -8.19
C ARG A 182 -29.70 -1.27 -8.99
N PRO A 183 -30.67 -1.29 -9.92
CA PRO A 183 -30.87 -2.45 -10.77
C PRO A 183 -29.61 -2.64 -11.63
N LYS A 184 -29.07 -3.86 -11.56
CA LYS A 184 -28.00 -4.35 -12.43
C LYS A 184 -28.48 -4.21 -13.88
N GLN A 185 -27.95 -3.23 -14.62
CA GLN A 185 -28.08 -3.21 -16.06
C GLN A 185 -27.19 -4.33 -16.61
N GLY A 186 -27.82 -5.48 -16.85
CA GLY A 186 -27.27 -6.55 -17.66
C GLY A 186 -27.07 -6.02 -19.07
N THR A 187 -25.81 -5.89 -19.45
CA THR A 187 -25.39 -5.77 -20.84
C THR A 187 -25.80 -7.05 -21.57
N ASN A 188 -26.78 -6.96 -22.44
CA ASN A 188 -26.86 -7.82 -23.62
C ASN A 188 -27.29 -6.96 -24.80
N ALA A 189 -26.36 -6.77 -25.73
CA ALA A 189 -26.59 -6.24 -27.05
C ALA A 189 -27.46 -7.23 -27.86
N SER A 190 -28.42 -6.72 -28.63
CA SER A 190 -28.31 -6.64 -30.11
C SER A 190 -29.68 -6.39 -30.77
N ASN A 191 -29.69 -5.35 -31.62
CA ASN A 191 -30.43 -5.14 -32.86
C ASN A 191 -31.87 -5.65 -33.09
N ALA A 192 -32.76 -4.70 -33.41
CA ALA A 192 -33.67 -4.63 -34.58
C ALA A 192 -34.86 -3.71 -34.21
N GLN A 193 -35.44 -2.84 -35.02
CA GLN A 193 -35.25 -2.33 -36.37
C GLN A 193 -36.28 -1.20 -36.46
N VAL A 194 -35.88 -0.05 -37.01
CA VAL A 194 -36.70 1.16 -37.11
C VAL A 194 -37.94 0.88 -37.95
N ILE A 195 -39.13 1.06 -37.37
CA ILE A 195 -40.40 1.11 -38.09
C ILE A 195 -40.76 2.59 -38.25
N SER A 196 -40.54 3.12 -39.45
CA SER A 196 -41.18 4.35 -39.93
C SER A 196 -42.66 4.07 -40.18
N GLY A 197 -43.52 4.83 -39.52
CA GLY A 197 -44.96 4.77 -39.73
C GLY A 197 -45.37 5.41 -41.05
N GLU A 198 -46.31 4.76 -41.73
CA GLU A 198 -47.23 5.41 -42.66
C GLU A 198 -48.66 5.12 -42.22
N ILE A 199 -49.44 6.19 -42.26
CA ILE A 199 -50.84 6.35 -41.88
C ILE A 199 -51.68 6.08 -43.15
N ASN A 200 -52.82 5.37 -43.04
CA ASN A 200 -54.14 5.84 -43.53
C ASN A 200 -55.26 4.78 -43.56
N GLN A 201 -56.44 5.26 -43.13
CA GLN A 201 -57.81 5.04 -43.68
C GLN A 201 -58.45 3.63 -43.55
N GLU A 202 -59.49 3.46 -42.73
CA GLU A 202 -60.93 3.80 -42.91
C GLU A 202 -61.76 2.66 -43.54
N LYS A 203 -63.01 2.55 -43.02
CA LYS A 203 -64.17 1.69 -43.39
C LYS A 203 -64.28 0.37 -42.60
N GLU A 204 -65.20 0.26 -41.63
CA GLU A 204 -66.68 0.20 -41.77
C GLU A 204 -67.12 -1.09 -42.48
N GLU A 205 -67.54 -2.11 -41.71
CA GLU A 205 -68.81 -2.80 -41.94
C GLU A 205 -69.12 -3.84 -40.85
N THR A 206 -70.35 -3.71 -40.36
CA THR A 206 -71.16 -4.62 -39.56
C THR A 206 -71.48 -5.94 -40.27
N HIS A 207 -71.51 -7.08 -39.56
CA HIS A 207 -72.70 -7.94 -39.35
C HIS A 207 -72.34 -9.34 -38.79
N ALA A 208 -73.25 -9.86 -37.94
CA ALA A 208 -73.74 -11.24 -37.70
C ALA A 208 -72.83 -12.47 -37.98
N GLU A 209 -72.89 -13.58 -37.25
CA GLU A 209 -74.06 -14.35 -36.83
C GLU A 209 -73.65 -15.50 -35.88
N ALA A 210 -74.59 -15.86 -35.00
CA ALA A 210 -74.88 -17.17 -34.35
C ALA A 210 -73.75 -18.08 -33.82
#